data_AF-A0A3A2IYX7-F1
#
_entry.id   AF-A0A3A2IYX7-F1
#
_cell.length_a   1.000
_cell.length_b   1.000
_cell.length_c   1.000
_cell.angle_alpha   90.00
_cell.angle_beta   90.00
_cell.angle_gamma   90.00
#
_symmetry.space_group_name_H-M   'P 1'
#
loop_
_entity.id
_entity.type
_entity.pdbx_description
1 polymer ?
#
loop_
_entity_poly.entity_id
_entity_poly.type
_entity_poly.pdbx_seq_one_letter_code
_entity_poly.pdbx_strand_id
1 'polypeptide(L)' 'MTITTAVDINKQLQEVLTHFPDLVLALVFGSVAKGHQRTDSDLDIAVAAKQALTVDETMAHI' A
#
# COMPACT_ATOMS: atom_id res chain seq x y z
N MET A 1 19.44 -14.69 3.49
CA MET A 1 18.27 -14.58 2.58
C MET A 1 17.04 -14.73 3.44
N THR A 2 16.55 -13.62 3.99
CA THR A 2 15.40 -13.63 4.90
C THR A 2 14.16 -13.80 4.04
N ILE A 3 13.41 -14.88 4.25
CA ILE A 3 12.11 -15.08 3.60
C ILE A 3 11.17 -14.07 4.24
N THR A 4 10.88 -12.97 3.54
CA THR A 4 9.90 -11.98 3.93
C THR A 4 8.54 -12.67 3.99
N THR A 5 8.07 -12.97 5.19
CA THR A 5 6.75 -13.59 5.38
C THR A 5 5.66 -12.53 5.22
N ALA A 6 4.40 -12.95 5.02
CA ALA A 6 3.27 -12.02 4.91
C ALA A 6 3.11 -11.08 6.14
N VAL A 7 3.66 -11.45 7.29
CA VAL A 7 3.69 -10.60 8.49
C VAL A 7 4.63 -9.41 8.32
N ASP A 8 5.73 -9.59 7.60
CA ASP A 8 6.77 -8.57 7.40
C ASP A 8 6.28 -7.45 6.47
N ILE A 9 5.55 -7.80 5.40
CA ILE A 9 5.04 -6.80 4.45
C ILE A 9 3.93 -5.94 5.05
N ASN A 10 3.06 -6.51 5.89
CA ASN A 10 2.04 -5.74 6.59
C ASN A 10 2.66 -4.68 7.51
N LYS A 11 3.76 -5.03 8.19
CA LYS A 11 4.46 -4.10 9.08
C LYS A 11 5.13 -2.98 8.28
N GLN A 12 5.81 -3.29 7.18
CA GLN A 12 6.41 -2.28 6.31
C GLN A 12 5.37 -1.33 5.72
N LEU A 13 4.22 -1.86 5.29
CA LEU A 13 3.11 -1.04 4.81
C LEU A 13 2.55 -0.13 5.91
N GLN A 14 2.38 -0.64 7.12
CA GLN A 14 1.98 0.18 8.26
C GLN A 14 3.01 1.28 8.54
N GLU A 15 4.30 0.97 8.55
CA GLU A 15 5.37 1.95 8.75
C GLU A 15 5.30 3.07 7.70
N VAL A 16 5.12 2.74 6.42
CA VAL A 16 4.99 3.76 5.36
C VAL A 16 3.70 4.57 5.53
N LEU A 17 2.55 3.90 5.65
CA LEU A 17 1.23 4.54 5.65
C LEU A 17 1.00 5.44 6.88
N THR A 18 1.66 5.15 8.01
CA THR A 18 1.57 6.00 9.22
C THR A 18 2.19 7.39 9.05
N HIS A 19 3.02 7.62 8.03
CA HIS A 19 3.53 8.95 7.70
C HIS A 19 2.47 9.87 7.08
N PHE A 20 1.29 9.34 6.72
CA PHE A 20 0.19 10.07 6.13
C PHE A 20 -1.01 10.13 7.09
N PRO A 21 -1.03 11.10 8.04
CA PRO A 21 -2.00 11.13 9.14
C PRO A 21 -3.46 11.38 8.73
N ASP A 22 -3.67 11.77 7.47
CA ASP A 22 -4.99 11.97 6.90
C ASP A 22 -5.56 10.72 6.22
N LEU A 23 -4.75 9.68 5.99
CA LEU A 23 -5.26 8.38 5.59
C LEU A 23 -6.04 7.75 6.74
N VAL A 24 -7.22 7.22 6.42
CA VAL A 24 -8.11 6.56 7.37
C VAL A 24 -8.35 5.09 7.03
N LEU A 25 -8.03 4.70 5.79
CA LEU A 25 -8.15 3.33 5.32
C LEU A 25 -7.14 3.07 4.20
N ALA A 26 -6.55 1.88 4.20
CA ALA A 26 -5.79 1.34 3.08
C ALA A 26 -6.24 -0.10 2.82
N LEU A 27 -6.51 -0.42 1.56
CA LEU A 27 -6.92 -1.75 1.11
C LEU A 27 -5.97 -2.24 0.02
N VAL A 28 -5.34 -3.38 0.24
CA VAL A 28 -4.60 -4.08 -0.82
C VAL A 28 -5.60 -4.73 -1.77
N PHE A 29 -5.43 -4.48 -3.06
CA PHE A 29 -6.23 -5.11 -4.10
C PHE A 29 -5.33 -5.69 -5.21
N GLY A 30 -5.91 -6.01 -6.36
CA GLY A 30 -5.12 -6.48 -7.50
C GLY A 30 -4.58 -7.90 -7.34
N SER A 31 -3.43 -8.16 -7.97
CA SER A 31 -2.85 -9.51 -8.11
C SER A 31 -2.44 -10.13 -6.77
N VAL A 32 -1.91 -9.30 -5.86
CA VAL A 32 -1.47 -9.71 -4.51
C VAL A 32 -2.65 -10.17 -3.67
N ALA A 33 -3.72 -9.37 -3.61
CA ALA A 33 -4.93 -9.73 -2.85
C ALA A 33 -5.61 -11.01 -3.38
N LYS A 34 -5.43 -11.32 -4.68
CA LYS A 34 -5.96 -12.53 -5.32
C LYS A 34 -5.03 -13.74 -5.23
N GLY A 35 -3.81 -13.58 -4.71
CA GLY A 35 -2.80 -14.65 -4.67
C GLY A 35 -2.22 -15.01 -6.05
N HIS A 36 -2.35 -14.14 -7.04
CA HIS A 36 -1.88 -14.35 -8.42
C HIS A 36 -0.68 -13.47 -8.77
N GLN A 37 0.01 -12.90 -7.78
CA GLN A 37 1.20 -12.09 -7.99
C GLN A 37 2.32 -12.93 -8.64
N ARG A 38 2.99 -12.31 -9.60
CA ARG A 38 4.25 -12.80 -10.17
C ARG A 38 5.42 -12.06 -9.53
N THR A 39 6.64 -12.51 -9.78
CA THR A 39 7.86 -11.84 -9.29
C THR A 39 8.05 -10.42 -9.83
N ASP A 40 7.38 -10.07 -10.92
CA ASP A 40 7.38 -8.76 -11.56
C ASP A 40 6.07 -7.98 -11.34
N SER A 41 5.22 -8.42 -10.40
CA SER A 41 3.96 -7.73 -10.11
C SER A 41 4.14 -6.58 -9.14
N ASP A 42 3.49 -5.48 -9.44
CA ASP A 42 3.34 -4.33 -8.53
C ASP A 42 2.36 -4.65 -7.38
N LEU A 43 2.35 -3.79 -6.37
CA LEU A 43 1.43 -3.84 -5.24
C LEU A 43 0.41 -2.70 -5.34
N ASP A 44 -0.84 -3.04 -5.60
CA ASP A 44 -1.93 -2.07 -5.70
C ASP A 44 -2.57 -1.79 -4.34
N ILE A 45 -2.63 -0.52 -3.93
CA ILE A 45 -3.25 -0.08 -2.68
C ILE A 45 -4.26 1.03 -2.94
N ALA A 46 -5.51 0.82 -2.52
CA ALA A 46 -6.53 1.85 -2.52
C ALA A 46 -6.52 2.52 -1.15
N VAL A 47 -6.41 3.85 -1.12
CA VAL A 47 -6.40 4.63 0.12
C VAL A 47 -7.62 5.53 0.19
N ALA A 48 -8.17 5.69 1.39
CA ALA A 48 -9.15 6.71 1.69
C ALA A 48 -8.54 7.69 2.69
N ALA A 49 -8.80 8.98 2.47
CA ALA A 49 -8.32 10.06 3.31
C ALA A 49 -9.47 10.94 3.80
N LYS A 50 -9.25 11.69 4.88
CA LYS A 50 -10.24 12.64 5.44
C LYS A 50 -10.64 13.73 4.44
N GLN A 51 -9.77 14.01 3.47
CA GLN A 51 -9.95 15.00 2.43
C GLN A 51 -9.46 14.41 1.10
N ALA A 52 -9.88 14.98 -0.02
CA ALA A 52 -9.33 14.60 -1.31
C ALA A 52 -7.81 14.85 -1.31
N LEU A 53 -7.04 13.87 -1.77
CA LEU A 53 -5.60 14.04 -1.96
C LEU A 53 -5.37 15.17 -2.96
N THR A 54 -4.44 16.06 -2.66
CA THR A 54 -3.94 17.06 -3.60
C THR A 54 -3.27 16.37 -4.79
N VAL A 55 -3.09 17.11 -5.90
CA VAL A 55 -2.39 16.59 -7.07
C VAL A 55 -0.97 16.15 -6.70
N ASP A 56 -0.28 16.91 -5.86
CA ASP A 56 1.07 16.57 -5.40
C ASP A 56 1.08 15.28 -4.57
N GLU A 57 0.10 15.10 -3.68
CA GLU A 57 -0.06 13.85 -2.92
C GLU A 57 -0.43 12.68 -3.82
N THR A 58 -1.24 12.90 -4.85
CA THR A 58 -1.61 11.84 -5.81
C THR A 58 -0.40 11.43 -6.65
N MET A 59 0.37 12.40 -7.16
CA MET A 59 1.54 12.15 -8.02
C MET A 59 2.74 11.57 -7.24
N ALA A 60 2.83 11.78 -5.93
CA ALA A 60 3.82 11.12 -5.08
C ALA A 60 3.51 9.62 -4.84
N HIS A 61 2.32 9.15 -5.22
CA HIS A 61 1.83 7.78 -4.97
C HIS A 61 1.60 6.97 -6.27
N ILE A 62 2.00 7.49 -7.44
CA ILE A 62 1.99 6.81 -8.75
C ILE A 62 3.43 6.53 -9.17
#